data_AF-A0A8J7ZT86-F1
#
_entry.id   AF-A0A8J7ZT86-F1
#
_cell.length_a   1.000
_cell.length_b   1.000
_cell.length_c   1.000
_cell.angle_alpha   90.00
_cell.angle_beta   90.00
_cell.angle_gamma   90.00
#
_symmetry.space_group_name_H-M   'P 1'
#
loop_
_entity.id
_entity.type
_entity.pdbx_description
1 polymer ?
#
loop_
_entity_poly.entity_id
_entity_poly.type
_entity_poly.pdbx_seq_one_letter_code
_entity_poly.pdbx_strand_id
1 'polypeptide(L)'
;MMNYGIDDEFLLTGDTLSVESVGRTELQFGEAEAAHGAALLNDTLHEKILDLPDHTTVLPGHVSVSSDGRYEHGVAGQPDYGPIGILSEKTSTCCDSIERRSSIGAPSTSPRSRRTTRTLSR
;
A
#
# COMPACT_ATOMS: atom_id res chain seq x y z
N MET A 1 6.18 5.74 4.30
CA MET A 1 6.22 5.74 2.82
C MET A 1 6.17 7.17 2.27
N MET A 2 6.39 7.36 0.97
CA MET A 2 6.38 8.65 0.27
C MET A 2 5.25 8.66 -0.77
N ASN A 3 4.53 9.78 -0.91
CA ASN A 3 3.48 9.96 -1.92
C ASN A 3 3.72 11.29 -2.66
N TYR A 4 3.45 11.34 -3.96
CA TYR A 4 3.63 12.54 -4.78
C TYR A 4 2.35 12.86 -5.56
N GLY A 5 1.78 14.04 -5.32
CA GLY A 5 0.66 14.57 -6.09
C GLY A 5 1.14 15.33 -7.34
N ILE A 6 0.39 15.22 -8.43
CA ILE A 6 0.64 15.93 -9.70
C ILE A 6 -0.68 16.57 -10.13
N ASP A 7 -0.69 17.91 -10.17
CA ASP A 7 -1.77 18.75 -10.72
C ASP A 7 -3.19 18.37 -10.24
N ASP A 8 -3.32 17.95 -8.97
CA ASP A 8 -4.55 17.44 -8.33
C ASP A 8 -5.23 16.23 -9.03
N GLU A 9 -4.64 15.76 -10.14
CA GLU A 9 -5.19 14.75 -11.02
C GLU A 9 -4.60 13.36 -10.72
N PHE A 10 -3.32 13.29 -10.33
CA PHE A 10 -2.63 12.03 -10.08
C PHE A 10 -1.97 12.01 -8.71
N LEU A 11 -1.98 10.84 -8.08
CA LEU A 11 -1.25 10.56 -6.85
C LEU A 11 -0.39 9.31 -7.04
N LEU A 12 0.93 9.48 -7.07
CA LEU A 12 1.88 8.38 -7.06
C LEU A 12 2.06 7.91 -5.62
N THR A 13 1.52 6.74 -5.30
CA THR A 13 1.43 6.23 -3.91
C THR A 13 2.54 5.25 -3.55
N GLY A 14 3.26 4.72 -4.55
CA GLY A 14 4.29 3.70 -4.33
C GLY A 14 3.70 2.50 -3.56
N ASP A 15 4.21 2.27 -2.35
CA ASP A 15 3.77 1.17 -1.48
C ASP A 15 2.76 1.61 -0.42
N THR A 16 2.28 2.86 -0.42
CA THR A 16 1.33 3.33 0.60
C THR A 16 -0.07 2.77 0.36
N LEU A 17 -0.58 2.91 -0.87
CA LEU A 17 -1.92 2.50 -1.29
C LEU A 17 -1.84 1.91 -2.70
N SER A 18 -2.47 0.75 -2.87
CA SER A 18 -2.68 0.07 -4.15
C SER A 18 -4.18 -0.08 -4.41
N VAL A 19 -4.56 -0.53 -5.61
CA VAL A 19 -5.98 -0.69 -5.98
C VAL A 19 -6.74 -1.64 -5.06
N GLU A 20 -6.05 -2.61 -4.46
CA GLU A 20 -6.65 -3.66 -3.62
C GLU A 20 -6.04 -3.78 -2.22
N SER A 21 -4.98 -3.04 -1.93
CA SER A 21 -4.25 -3.21 -0.68
C SER A 21 -3.54 -1.93 -0.24
N VAL A 22 -2.91 -2.00 0.92
CA VAL A 22 -2.17 -0.92 1.55
C VAL A 22 -0.78 -1.41 1.95
N GLY A 23 0.11 -0.46 2.24
CA GLY A 23 1.49 -0.76 2.57
C GLY A 23 1.69 -1.71 3.75
N ARG A 24 2.68 -2.58 3.61
CA ARG A 24 3.13 -3.50 4.66
C ARG A 24 4.08 -2.81 5.61
N THR A 25 3.63 -2.48 6.81
CA THR A 25 4.37 -1.67 7.79
C THR A 25 5.45 -2.47 8.49
N GLU A 26 5.30 -3.78 8.66
CA GLU A 26 6.30 -4.68 9.21
C GLU A 26 7.57 -4.75 8.35
N LEU A 27 7.48 -4.48 7.04
CA LEU A 27 8.65 -4.45 6.16
C LEU A 27 9.50 -3.20 6.38
N GLN A 28 8.84 -2.07 6.70
CA GLN A 28 9.48 -0.78 6.87
C GLN A 28 9.95 -0.56 8.31
N PHE A 29 9.12 -0.92 9.29
CA PHE A 29 9.33 -0.66 10.72
C PHE A 29 9.82 -1.89 11.48
N GLY A 30 9.71 -3.09 10.91
CA GLY A 30 9.97 -4.35 11.59
C GLY A 30 8.75 -4.86 12.38
N GLU A 31 8.73 -6.15 12.72
CA GLU A 31 7.58 -6.81 13.38
C GLU A 31 7.17 -6.13 14.70
N ALA A 32 8.14 -5.67 15.50
CA ALA A 32 7.88 -5.06 16.80
C ALA A 32 7.15 -3.71 16.70
N GLU A 33 7.43 -2.93 15.65
CA GLU A 33 6.88 -1.59 15.43
C GLU A 33 5.83 -1.56 14.31
N ALA A 34 5.43 -2.72 13.79
CA ALA A 34 4.48 -2.85 12.69
C ALA A 34 3.12 -2.22 13.04
N ALA A 35 2.65 -2.41 14.28
CA ALA A 35 1.41 -1.84 14.77
C ALA A 35 1.44 -0.31 14.85
N HIS A 36 2.57 0.26 15.27
CA HIS A 36 2.74 1.71 15.26
C HIS A 36 2.79 2.26 13.83
N GLY A 37 3.53 1.60 12.94
CA GLY A 37 3.55 1.96 11.52
C GLY A 37 2.17 1.86 10.86
N ALA A 38 1.35 0.89 11.27
CA ALA A 38 -0.02 0.71 10.83
C ALA A 38 -0.93 1.86 11.25
N ALA A 39 -0.81 2.35 12.48
CA ALA A 39 -1.52 3.54 12.93
C ALA A 39 -1.12 4.77 12.09
N LEU A 40 0.18 4.99 11.88
CA LEU A 40 0.65 6.10 11.03
C LEU A 40 0.17 6.01 9.57
N LEU A 41 0.11 4.79 9.03
CA LEU A 41 -0.43 4.54 7.70
C LEU A 41 -1.93 4.84 7.64
N ASN A 42 -2.69 4.41 8.66
CA ASN A 42 -4.12 4.68 8.77
C ASN A 42 -4.41 6.19 8.83
N ASP A 43 -3.65 6.93 9.63
CA ASP A 43 -3.76 8.38 9.72
C ASP A 43 -3.44 9.04 8.37
N THR A 44 -2.37 8.59 7.71
CA THR A 44 -2.01 9.09 6.36
C THR A 44 -3.10 8.83 5.33
N LEU A 45 -3.74 7.66 5.37
CA LEU A 45 -4.82 7.32 4.45
C LEU A 45 -6.02 8.25 4.66
N HIS A 46 -6.53 8.36 5.89
CA HIS A 46 -7.76 9.10 6.14
C HIS A 46 -7.59 10.62 6.17
N GLU A 47 -6.47 11.13 6.68
CA GLU A 47 -6.27 12.57 6.86
C GLU A 47 -5.64 13.24 5.64
N LYS A 48 -5.09 12.48 4.69
CA LYS A 48 -4.37 13.04 3.54
C LYS A 48 -4.78 12.47 2.21
N ILE A 49 -4.86 11.14 2.08
CA ILE A 49 -5.10 10.52 0.77
C ILE A 49 -6.59 10.51 0.44
N LEU A 50 -7.43 9.99 1.34
CA LEU A 50 -8.86 9.88 1.14
C LEU A 50 -9.61 11.22 1.26
N ASP A 51 -8.93 12.28 1.69
CA ASP A 51 -9.44 13.66 1.70
C ASP A 51 -9.20 14.39 0.35
N LEU A 52 -8.47 13.77 -0.57
CA LEU A 52 -8.29 14.29 -1.93
C LEU A 52 -9.58 14.14 -2.75
N PRO A 53 -9.75 14.93 -3.84
CA PRO A 53 -10.90 14.81 -4.71
C PRO A 53 -11.10 13.38 -5.25
N ASP A 54 -12.36 12.93 -5.31
CA ASP A 54 -12.70 11.56 -5.75
C ASP A 54 -12.14 11.19 -7.13
N HIS A 55 -11.95 12.18 -8.01
CA HIS A 55 -11.44 11.97 -9.37
C HIS A 55 -9.92 11.82 -9.44
N THR A 56 -9.18 12.11 -8.37
CA THR A 56 -7.72 11.97 -8.32
C THR A 56 -7.36 10.50 -8.54
N THR A 57 -6.52 10.22 -9.53
CA THR A 57 -6.13 8.87 -9.94
C THR A 57 -4.91 8.39 -9.17
N VAL A 58 -5.05 7.28 -8.47
CA VAL A 58 -3.96 6.60 -7.74
C VAL A 58 -3.12 5.80 -8.70
N LEU A 59 -1.81 6.05 -8.69
CA LEU A 59 -0.78 5.34 -9.45
C LEU A 59 0.12 4.55 -8.47
N PRO A 60 -0.13 3.26 -8.26
CA PRO A 60 0.59 2.45 -7.30
C PRO A 60 1.98 2.01 -7.80
N GLY A 61 2.85 1.65 -6.87
CA GLY A 61 4.18 1.10 -7.16
C GLY A 61 4.19 -0.42 -7.38
N HIS A 62 3.18 -1.12 -6.87
CA HIS A 62 3.03 -2.56 -6.97
C HIS A 62 1.60 -2.97 -7.29
N VAL A 63 1.45 -4.18 -7.79
CA VAL A 63 0.17 -4.83 -8.12
C VAL A 63 0.06 -6.13 -7.36
N SER A 64 -1.16 -6.53 -7.03
CA SER A 64 -1.45 -7.79 -6.36
C SER A 64 -1.19 -8.97 -7.31
N VAL A 65 -0.30 -9.86 -6.90
CA VAL A 65 0.01 -11.09 -7.63
C VAL A 65 -0.15 -12.26 -6.68
N SER A 66 -0.92 -13.25 -7.09
CA SER A 66 -1.16 -14.48 -6.35
C SER A 66 0.12 -15.30 -6.22
N SER A 67 0.11 -16.28 -5.32
CA SER A 67 1.26 -17.16 -5.09
C SER A 67 1.65 -18.02 -6.30
N ASP A 68 0.71 -18.29 -7.22
CA ASP A 68 0.95 -18.97 -8.50
C ASP A 68 1.34 -18.01 -9.65
N GLY A 69 1.56 -16.73 -9.35
CA GLY A 69 2.12 -15.75 -10.28
C GLY A 69 1.11 -15.10 -11.22
N ARG A 70 -0.18 -15.12 -10.87
CA ARG A 70 -1.24 -14.47 -11.65
C ARG A 70 -1.58 -13.13 -11.03
N TYR A 71 -1.90 -12.16 -11.88
CA TYR A 71 -2.46 -10.90 -11.41
C TYR A 71 -3.82 -11.18 -10.75
N GLU A 72 -3.99 -10.73 -9.51
CA GLU A 72 -5.28 -10.82 -8.83
C GLU A 72 -6.25 -9.77 -9.39
N HIS A 73 -5.69 -8.65 -9.87
CA HIS A 73 -6.41 -7.57 -10.54
C HIS A 73 -5.65 -7.02 -11.74
N GLY A 74 -6.40 -6.51 -12.71
CA GLY A 74 -5.85 -5.96 -13.95
C GLY A 74 -5.46 -7.03 -14.96
N VAL A 75 -4.81 -6.58 -16.03
CA VAL A 75 -4.38 -7.43 -17.15
C VAL A 75 -2.88 -7.23 -17.34
N ALA A 76 -2.15 -8.33 -17.57
CA ALA A 76 -0.72 -8.25 -17.84
C ALA A 76 -0.42 -7.27 -18.99
N GLY A 77 0.44 -6.29 -18.73
CA GLY A 77 0.79 -5.25 -19.70
C GLY A 77 -0.19 -4.08 -19.79
N GLN A 78 -1.24 -4.07 -18.97
CA GLN A 78 -2.07 -2.89 -18.73
C GLN A 78 -1.72 -2.28 -17.38
N PRO A 79 -1.69 -0.94 -17.28
CA PRO A 79 -1.47 -0.26 -16.02
C PRO A 79 -2.64 -0.49 -15.06
N ASP A 80 -2.33 -0.64 -13.78
CA ASP A 80 -3.32 -0.81 -12.70
C ASP A 80 -3.42 0.49 -11.90
N TYR A 81 -4.50 1.24 -12.09
CA TYR A 81 -4.77 2.51 -11.43
C TYR A 81 -6.28 2.70 -11.25
N GLY A 82 -6.66 3.62 -10.36
CA GLY A 82 -8.06 3.96 -10.18
C GLY A 82 -8.28 5.28 -9.44
N PRO A 83 -9.44 5.92 -9.63
CA PRO A 83 -9.79 7.14 -8.91
C PRO A 83 -10.02 6.86 -7.42
N ILE A 84 -9.66 7.80 -6.55
CA ILE A 84 -9.78 7.69 -5.10
C ILE A 84 -11.21 7.37 -4.67
N GLY A 85 -12.23 7.94 -5.33
CA GLY A 85 -13.63 7.67 -4.98
C GLY A 85 -14.01 6.18 -5.04
N ILE A 86 -13.50 5.44 -6.03
CA ILE A 86 -13.73 3.99 -6.17
C ILE A 86 -12.93 3.19 -5.13
N LEU A 87 -11.75 3.69 -4.75
CA LEU A 87 -10.89 3.02 -3.78
C LEU A 87 -11.39 3.24 -2.36
N SER A 88 -11.92 4.43 -2.05
CA SER A 88 -12.45 4.80 -0.73
C SER A 88 -13.56 3.84 -0.26
N GLU A 89 -14.47 3.48 -1.18
CA GLU A 89 -15.54 2.50 -0.94
C GLU A 89 -14.99 1.11 -0.56
N LYS A 90 -13.81 0.75 -1.10
CA LYS A 90 -13.16 -0.55 -0.86
C LYS A 90 -12.21 -0.53 0.35
N THR A 91 -11.62 0.61 0.68
CA THR A 91 -10.63 0.74 1.76
C THR A 91 -11.21 0.58 3.15
N SER A 92 -12.52 0.78 3.34
CA SER A 92 -13.22 0.52 4.61
C SER A 92 -12.95 -0.89 5.15
N THR A 93 -12.82 -1.89 4.27
CA THR A 93 -12.50 -3.28 4.63
C THR A 93 -10.98 -3.52 4.82
N CYS A 94 -10.15 -2.67 4.20
CA CYS A 94 -8.69 -2.76 4.29
C CYS A 94 -8.16 -2.20 5.61
N CYS A 95 -8.75 -1.12 6.13
CA CYS A 95 -8.37 -0.53 7.42
C CYS A 95 -8.59 -1.51 8.59
N ASP A 96 -9.71 -2.24 8.60
CA ASP A 96 -9.96 -3.36 9.53
C ASP A 96 -8.88 -4.46 9.42
N SER A 97 -8.32 -4.63 8.22
CA SER A 97 -7.28 -5.62 7.94
C SER A 97 -5.89 -5.15 8.39
N ILE A 98 -5.59 -3.85 8.38
CA ILE A 98 -4.36 -3.26 8.92
C ILE A 98 -4.26 -3.53 10.43
N GLU A 99 -5.34 -3.30 11.17
CA GLU A 99 -5.40 -3.55 12.62
C GLU A 99 -5.30 -5.06 12.94
N ARG A 100 -5.96 -5.90 12.14
CA ARG A 100 -5.88 -7.37 12.27
C ARG A 100 -4.49 -7.93 11.91
N ARG A 101 -3.81 -7.41 10.88
CA ARG A 101 -2.44 -7.86 10.53
C ARG A 101 -1.42 -7.42 11.57
N SER A 102 -1.59 -6.23 12.12
CA SER A 102 -0.77 -5.72 13.20
C SER A 102 -0.85 -6.58 14.46
N SER A 103 -2.00 -7.24 14.69
CA SER A 103 -2.21 -8.10 15.87
C SER A 103 -1.84 -9.57 15.66
N ILE A 104 -1.80 -10.08 14.42
CA ILE A 104 -1.56 -11.50 14.11
C ILE A 104 -0.12 -11.77 13.62
N GLY A 105 0.62 -10.72 13.24
CA GLY A 105 1.91 -10.85 12.57
C GLY A 105 1.72 -11.22 11.09
N ALA A 106 2.53 -10.63 10.22
CA ALA A 106 2.38 -10.83 8.78
C ALA A 106 2.98 -12.18 8.33
N PRO A 107 2.51 -12.76 7.20
CA PRO A 107 3.16 -13.93 6.63
C PRO A 107 4.65 -13.66 6.36
N SER A 108 5.47 -14.66 6.68
CA SER A 108 6.93 -14.56 6.67
C SER A 108 7.45 -14.03 5.34
N THR A 109 8.33 -13.02 5.39
CA THR A 109 9.00 -12.48 4.21
C THR A 109 9.83 -13.54 3.51
N SER A 110 9.71 -13.64 2.18
CA SER A 110 10.58 -14.51 1.41
C SER A 110 12.05 -14.07 1.56
N PRO A 111 13.02 -14.99 1.53
CA PRO A 111 14.45 -14.66 1.68
C PRO A 111 14.97 -13.63 0.68
N ARG A 112 14.29 -13.49 -0.48
CA ARG A 112 14.67 -12.58 -1.57
C ARG A 112 14.39 -11.12 -1.23
N SER A 113 13.33 -10.84 -0.46
CA SER A 113 12.96 -9.48 -0.01
C SER A 113 13.99 -8.89 0.98
N ARG A 114 14.65 -9.73 1.78
CA ARG A 114 15.67 -9.27 2.74
C ARG A 114 16.94 -8.71 2.10
N ARG A 115 17.18 -8.96 0.80
CA ARG A 115 18.36 -8.44 0.09
C ARG A 115 18.20 -7.00 -0.36
N THR A 116 16.99 -6.51 -0.60
CA THR A 116 16.75 -5.18 -1.18
C THR A 116 16.68 -4.06 -0.15
N THR A 117 16.40 -4.37 1.12
CA THR A 117 16.39 -3.40 2.23
C THR A 117 17.74 -3.19 2.91
N ARG A 118 18.82 -3.86 2.46
CA ARG A 118 20.16 -3.64 3.01
C ARG A 118 20.72 -2.31 2.52
N THR A 119 20.69 -1.31 3.38
CA THR A 119 21.34 -0.01 3.21
C THR A 119 22.81 -0.21 2.84
N LEU A 120 23.26 0.51 1.80
CA LEU A 120 24.66 0.80 1.54
C LEU A 120 25.21 1.63 2.72
N SER A 121 25.64 0.95 3.77
CA SER A 121 26.50 1.56 4.79
C SER A 121 27.92 1.58 4.20
N ARG A 122 28.36 2.76 3.80
CA ARG A 122 29.76 3.06 3.45
C ARG A 122 30.52 3.44 4.71
#